data_AF-A0A350I6J9-F1
#
_entry.id   AF-A0A350I6J9-F1
#
_cell.length_a   1.000
_cell.length_b   1.000
_cell.length_c   1.000
_cell.angle_alpha   90.00
_cell.angle_beta   90.00
_cell.angle_gamma   90.00
#
_symmetry.space_group_name_H-M   'P 1'
#
loop_
_entity.id
_entity.type
_entity.pdbx_description
1 polymer ?
#
loop_
_entity_poly.entity_id
_entity_poly.type
_entity_poly.pdbx_seq_one_letter_code
_entity_poly.pdbx_strand_id
1 'polypeptide(L)'
;MSKNIILKNDPKIEFQFLENGFELIDRQTNRNSGFYSYDDLLSIDLDNAWFPRLAKWLRAITWIINGVPFFPDSDSYKKAKLTIHSEKSNLSIWLTDTFMAEKAKNIKEILDTKSKQSPNNHK
;
A
#
# COMPACT_ATOMS: atom_id res chain seq x y z
N MET A 1 -2.99 13.33 17.50
CA MET A 1 -1.58 13.05 17.16
C MET A 1 -1.51 12.67 15.69
N SER A 2 -0.74 13.40 14.89
CA SER A 2 -0.49 13.05 13.50
C SER A 2 0.40 11.81 13.42
N LYS A 3 -0.01 10.81 12.65
CA LYS A 3 0.80 9.61 12.39
C LYS A 3 1.43 9.76 11.01
N ASN A 4 2.72 9.46 10.90
CA ASN A 4 3.42 9.48 9.63
C ASN A 4 3.87 8.06 9.28
N ILE A 5 3.67 7.66 8.03
CA ILE A 5 4.22 6.43 7.48
C ILE A 5 4.96 6.75 6.18
N ILE A 6 6.28 6.63 6.22
CA ILE A 6 7.11 6.68 5.03
C ILE A 6 7.01 5.32 4.33
N LEU A 7 6.33 5.25 3.19
CA LEU A 7 6.23 4.04 2.38
C LEU A 7 7.57 3.69 1.71
N LYS A 8 8.26 4.68 1.16
CA LYS A 8 9.58 4.56 0.50
C LYS A 8 10.43 5.80 0.77
N ASN A 9 11.75 5.63 0.90
CA ASN A 9 12.67 6.76 1.13
C ASN A 9 13.15 7.43 -0.17
N ASP A 10 13.41 6.67 -1.24
CA ASP A 10 13.93 7.21 -2.50
C ASP A 10 13.39 6.48 -3.75
N PRO A 11 12.67 7.18 -4.65
CA PRO A 11 12.03 8.47 -4.43
C PRO A 11 11.06 8.39 -3.23
N LYS A 12 10.98 9.48 -2.45
CA LYS A 12 10.18 9.53 -1.22
C LYS A 12 8.69 9.37 -1.51
N ILE A 13 8.05 8.43 -0.81
CA ILE A 13 6.59 8.28 -0.78
C ILE A 13 6.18 8.23 0.69
N GLU A 14 5.36 9.17 1.14
CA GLU A 14 5.02 9.35 2.56
C GLU A 14 3.56 9.72 2.75
N PHE A 15 2.93 9.08 3.73
CA PHE A 15 1.56 9.37 4.17
C PHE A 15 1.60 10.08 5.52
N GLN A 16 0.99 11.25 5.60
CA GLN A 16 0.81 12.00 6.83
C GLN A 16 -0.67 12.00 7.21
N PHE A 17 -1.03 11.21 8.21
CA PHE A 17 -2.41 11.08 8.66
C PHE A 17 -2.74 12.21 9.63
N LEU A 18 -3.72 13.02 9.23
CA LEU A 18 -4.29 14.14 9.97
C LEU A 18 -5.68 13.74 10.50
N GLU A 19 -6.38 14.65 11.17
CA GLU A 19 -7.68 14.38 11.77
C GLU A 19 -8.80 14.22 10.74
N ASN A 20 -8.82 15.10 9.73
CA ASN A 20 -9.84 15.17 8.68
C ASN A 20 -9.45 14.46 7.37
N GLY A 21 -8.22 13.97 7.26
CA GLY A 21 -7.73 13.33 6.05
C GLY A 21 -6.27 12.96 6.14
N PHE A 22 -5.64 12.74 4.99
CA PHE A 22 -4.21 12.49 4.91
C PHE A 22 -3.57 13.30 3.79
N GLU A 23 -2.33 13.73 4.03
CA GLU A 23 -1.47 14.28 2.99
C GLU A 23 -0.56 13.19 2.45
N LEU A 24 -0.54 13.05 1.13
CA LEU A 24 0.38 12.17 0.42
C LEU A 24 1.46 13.01 -0.24
N ILE A 25 2.71 12.65 0.04
CA ILE A 25 3.88 13.18 -0.64
C ILE A 25 4.46 12.04 -1.47
N ASP A 26 4.22 12.05 -2.77
CA ASP A 26 4.72 11.08 -3.73
C ASP A 26 5.69 11.76 -4.70
N ARG A 27 6.99 11.67 -4.40
CA ARG A 27 8.07 12.21 -5.23
C ARG A 27 8.36 11.37 -6.48
N GLN A 28 7.78 10.17 -6.57
CA GLN A 28 7.88 9.34 -7.77
C GLN A 28 6.86 9.78 -8.82
N THR A 29 5.63 10.04 -8.38
CA THR A 29 4.52 10.48 -9.21
C THR A 29 3.92 11.74 -8.60
N ASN A 30 4.52 12.90 -8.85
CA ASN A 30 4.10 14.17 -8.23
C ASN A 30 2.60 14.49 -8.37
N ARG A 31 1.93 13.97 -9.42
CA ARG A 31 0.47 14.13 -9.62
C ARG A 31 -0.38 13.46 -8.54
N ASN A 32 0.15 12.45 -7.85
CA ASN A 32 -0.48 11.76 -6.74
C ASN A 32 -0.31 12.54 -5.41
N SER A 33 0.53 13.57 -5.38
CA SER A 33 0.77 14.32 -4.15
C SER A 33 -0.38 15.29 -3.89
N GLY A 34 -0.82 15.35 -2.64
CA GLY A 34 -1.90 16.24 -2.22
C GLY A 34 -2.61 15.78 -0.97
N PHE A 35 -3.61 16.54 -0.57
CA PHE A 35 -4.48 16.23 0.56
C PHE A 35 -5.73 15.47 0.10
N TYR A 36 -6.09 14.43 0.85
CA TYR A 36 -7.24 13.57 0.61
C TYR A 36 -8.10 13.50 1.87
N SER A 37 -9.38 13.88 1.75
CA SER A 37 -10.34 13.77 2.85
C SER A 37 -10.71 12.32 3.13
N TYR A 38 -10.93 11.95 4.39
CA TYR A 38 -11.46 10.62 4.72
C TYR A 38 -12.90 10.44 4.26
N ASP A 39 -13.68 11.52 4.20
CA ASP A 39 -15.09 11.50 3.77
C ASP A 39 -15.22 11.18 2.28
N ASP A 40 -14.20 11.50 1.49
CA ASP A 40 -14.18 11.24 0.04
C ASP A 40 -13.74 9.78 -0.27
N LEU A 41 -13.37 8.97 0.73
CA LEU A 41 -12.84 7.61 0.53
C LEU A 41 -13.96 6.60 0.27
N LEU A 42 -13.87 5.90 -0.86
CA LEU A 42 -14.81 4.86 -1.27
C LEU A 42 -14.30 3.45 -0.94
N SER A 43 -13.09 3.13 -1.39
CA SER A 43 -12.45 1.84 -1.12
C SER A 43 -10.93 1.95 -1.14
N ILE A 44 -10.28 1.02 -0.44
CA ILE A 44 -8.83 0.88 -0.43
C ILE A 44 -8.51 -0.57 -0.80
N ASP A 45 -7.79 -0.73 -1.90
CA ASP A 45 -7.44 -2.04 -2.47
C ASP A 45 -5.93 -2.26 -2.44
N LEU A 46 -5.54 -3.50 -2.10
CA LEU A 46 -4.14 -3.91 -2.02
C LEU A 46 -3.92 -5.18 -2.85
N ASP A 47 -3.52 -4.98 -4.09
CA ASP A 47 -3.34 -6.06 -5.05
C ASP A 47 -2.00 -6.77 -4.86
N ASN A 48 -2.03 -8.11 -4.94
CA ASN A 48 -0.86 -8.99 -5.04
C ASN A 48 0.18 -8.89 -3.91
N ALA A 49 -0.09 -8.17 -2.80
CA ALA A 49 0.87 -8.01 -1.70
C ALA A 49 1.19 -9.30 -0.91
N TRP A 50 0.44 -10.38 -1.12
CA TRP A 50 0.66 -11.69 -0.51
C TRP A 50 1.52 -12.63 -1.38
N PHE A 51 1.51 -12.41 -2.69
CA PHE A 51 2.09 -13.32 -3.67
C PHE A 51 3.63 -13.40 -3.61
N PRO A 52 4.39 -12.29 -3.45
CA PRO A 52 5.84 -12.36 -3.29
C PRO A 52 6.28 -13.19 -2.09
N ARG A 53 5.54 -13.11 -0.97
CA ARG A 53 5.81 -13.93 0.22
C ARG A 53 5.56 -15.40 -0.04
N LEU A 54 4.45 -15.73 -0.71
CA LEU A 54 4.16 -17.11 -1.11
C LEU A 54 5.24 -17.65 -2.05
N ALA A 55 5.65 -16.87 -3.06
CA ALA A 55 6.68 -17.27 -4.01
C ALA A 55 8.02 -17.57 -3.31
N LYS A 56 8.43 -16.75 -2.33
CA LYS A 56 9.63 -16.99 -1.52
C LYS A 56 9.54 -18.30 -0.72
N TRP A 57 8.38 -18.58 -0.13
CA TRP A 57 8.13 -19.82 0.62
C TRP A 57 8.15 -21.05 -0.30
N LEU A 58 7.49 -20.98 -1.46
CA LEU A 58 7.48 -22.05 -2.47
C LEU A 58 8.88 -22.31 -3.04
N ARG A 59 9.68 -21.26 -3.27
CA ARG A 59 11.09 -21.39 -3.69
C ARG A 59 11.91 -22.16 -2.65
N ALA A 60 11.77 -21.83 -1.36
CA ALA A 60 12.48 -22.53 -0.28
C ALA A 60 12.10 -24.02 -0.22
N ILE A 61 10.80 -24.34 -0.33
CA ILE A 61 10.33 -25.74 -0.33
C ILE A 61 10.86 -26.50 -1.54
N THR A 62 10.75 -25.92 -2.73
CA THR A 62 11.21 -26.58 -3.96
C THR A 62 12.71 -26.80 -3.96
N TRP A 63 13.49 -25.90 -3.36
CA TRP A 63 14.92 -26.14 -3.16
C TRP A 63 15.19 -27.31 -2.21
N ILE A 64 14.45 -27.44 -1.10
CA ILE A 64 14.59 -28.56 -0.15
C ILE A 64 14.21 -29.90 -0.80
N ILE A 65 13.13 -29.94 -1.58
CA ILE A 65 12.61 -31.19 -2.15
C ILE A 65 13.36 -31.60 -3.43
N ASN A 66 13.67 -30.64 -4.31
CA ASN A 66 14.19 -30.93 -5.65
C ASN A 66 15.68 -30.60 -5.83
N GLY A 67 16.33 -29.96 -4.85
CA GLY A 67 17.72 -29.50 -4.95
C GLY A 67 17.92 -28.28 -5.87
N VAL A 68 16.88 -27.84 -6.58
CA VAL A 68 16.89 -26.65 -7.46
C VAL A 68 15.65 -25.79 -7.22
N PRO A 69 15.78 -24.45 -7.27
CA PRO A 69 14.63 -23.56 -7.13
C PRO A 69 13.75 -23.62 -8.39
N PHE A 70 12.51 -24.07 -8.25
CA PHE A 70 11.54 -24.11 -9.37
C PHE A 70 10.93 -22.73 -9.65
N PHE A 71 10.88 -21.85 -8.64
CA PHE A 71 10.31 -20.51 -8.74
C PHE A 71 11.44 -19.47 -8.95
N PRO A 72 11.33 -18.57 -9.95
CA PRO A 72 12.25 -17.44 -10.14
C PRO A 72 12.26 -16.48 -8.95
N ASP A 73 13.20 -15.54 -8.95
CA ASP A 73 13.37 -14.61 -7.84
C ASP A 73 12.14 -13.72 -7.62
N SER A 74 11.87 -13.34 -6.36
CA SER A 74 10.69 -12.55 -5.99
C SER A 74 10.62 -11.21 -6.74
N ASP A 75 11.77 -10.68 -7.16
CA ASP A 75 11.91 -9.44 -7.92
C ASP A 75 11.32 -9.53 -9.34
N SER A 76 11.15 -10.75 -9.87
CA SER A 76 10.54 -10.98 -11.18
C SER A 76 9.01 -11.10 -11.14
N TYR A 77 8.42 -11.21 -9.95
CA TYR A 77 6.97 -11.41 -9.80
C TYR A 77 6.19 -10.09 -9.75
N LYS A 78 4.96 -10.14 -10.28
CA LYS A 78 4.03 -9.02 -10.50
C LYS A 78 4.10 -7.97 -9.37
N LYS A 79 4.39 -6.72 -9.74
CA LYS A 79 4.41 -5.56 -8.84
C LYS A 79 3.08 -5.50 -8.08
N ALA A 80 3.15 -5.47 -6.74
CA ALA A 80 1.98 -5.24 -5.92
C ALA A 80 1.53 -3.77 -6.06
N LYS A 81 0.27 -3.48 -5.80
CA LYS A 81 -0.30 -2.14 -6.02
C LYS A 81 -1.22 -1.75 -4.87
N LEU A 82 -1.05 -0.55 -4.35
CA LEU A 82 -2.00 0.09 -3.45
C LEU A 82 -2.86 1.06 -4.28
N THR A 83 -4.16 0.83 -4.30
CA THR A 83 -5.13 1.71 -4.97
C THR A 83 -6.06 2.30 -3.91
N ILE A 84 -6.16 3.62 -3.87
CA ILE A 84 -7.11 4.34 -3.01
C ILE A 84 -8.13 4.99 -3.92
N HIS A 85 -9.37 4.55 -3.83
CA HIS A 85 -10.49 5.06 -4.58
C HIS A 85 -11.16 6.19 -3.80
N SER A 86 -11.19 7.39 -4.37
CA SER A 86 -11.97 8.50 -3.85
C SER A 86 -12.98 9.00 -4.88
N GLU A 87 -13.99 9.74 -4.42
CA GLU A 87 -15.01 10.31 -5.31
C GLU A 87 -14.42 11.17 -6.44
N LYS A 88 -13.33 11.89 -6.13
CA LYS A 88 -12.70 12.84 -7.07
C LYS A 88 -11.62 12.20 -7.93
N SER A 89 -10.95 11.15 -7.45
CA SER A 89 -9.79 10.58 -8.13
C SER A 89 -9.39 9.21 -7.61
N ASN A 90 -8.78 8.40 -8.46
CA ASN A 90 -8.14 7.16 -8.04
C ASN A 90 -6.63 7.38 -7.86
N LEU A 91 -6.13 7.10 -6.66
CA LEU A 91 -4.71 7.08 -6.40
C LEU A 91 -4.15 5.68 -6.60
N SER A 92 -3.02 5.55 -7.28
CA SER A 92 -2.38 4.26 -7.55
C SER A 92 -0.89 4.33 -7.29
N ILE A 93 -0.40 3.52 -6.36
CA ILE A 93 1.01 3.41 -6.00
C ILE A 93 1.49 1.98 -6.24
N TRP A 94 2.54 1.84 -7.05
CA TRP A 94 3.22 0.56 -7.25
C TRP A 94 4.16 0.26 -6.08
N LEU A 95 4.07 -0.96 -5.57
CA LEU A 95 4.86 -1.48 -4.47
C LEU A 95 5.97 -2.33 -5.07
N THR A 96 7.20 -1.84 -4.95
CA THR A 96 8.35 -2.45 -5.64
C THR A 96 9.06 -3.53 -4.85
N ASP A 97 8.81 -3.61 -3.54
CA ASP A 97 9.46 -4.55 -2.65
C ASP A 97 8.52 -5.00 -1.52
N THR A 98 8.95 -6.01 -0.77
CA THR A 98 8.17 -6.60 0.32
C THR A 98 7.95 -5.65 1.50
N PHE A 99 8.86 -4.70 1.71
CA PHE A 99 8.77 -3.74 2.81
C PHE A 99 7.73 -2.66 2.51
N MET A 100 7.68 -2.17 1.27
CA MET A 100 6.59 -1.35 0.78
C MET A 100 5.25 -2.09 0.91
N ALA A 101 5.19 -3.38 0.55
CA ALA A 101 3.97 -4.17 0.69
C ALA A 101 3.50 -4.32 2.14
N GLU A 102 4.42 -4.48 3.10
CA GLU A 102 4.12 -4.48 4.53
C GLU A 102 3.55 -3.16 5.03
N LYS A 103 4.20 -2.05 4.67
CA LYS A 103 3.73 -0.72 5.03
C LYS A 103 2.40 -0.39 4.37
N ALA A 104 2.18 -0.82 3.14
CA ALA A 104 0.92 -0.64 2.43
C ALA A 104 -0.25 -1.37 3.12
N LYS A 105 -0.01 -2.53 3.75
CA LYS A 105 -1.02 -3.19 4.60
C LYS A 105 -1.40 -2.32 5.80
N ASN A 106 -0.41 -1.78 6.51
CA ASN A 106 -0.63 -0.88 7.65
C ASN A 106 -1.37 0.40 7.22
N ILE A 107 -0.99 1.01 6.09
CA ILE A 107 -1.69 2.16 5.51
C ILE A 107 -3.15 1.82 5.21
N LYS A 108 -3.42 0.68 4.57
CA LYS A 108 -4.77 0.20 4.28
C LYS A 108 -5.61 0.08 5.55
N GLU A 109 -5.08 -0.59 6.58
CA GLU A 109 -5.79 -0.78 7.86
C GLU A 109 -6.14 0.54 8.56
N ILE A 110 -5.22 1.52 8.52
CA ILE A 110 -5.48 2.87 9.06
C ILE A 110 -6.59 3.56 8.26
N LEU A 111 -6.51 3.54 6.93
CA LEU A 111 -7.50 4.18 6.07
C LEU A 111 -8.88 3.53 6.20
N ASP A 112 -8.96 2.20 6.25
CA ASP A 112 -10.20 1.46 6.49
C ASP A 112 -10.83 1.82 7.84
N THR A 113 -10.01 2.01 8.88
CA THR A 113 -10.48 2.40 10.21
C THR A 113 -11.00 3.84 10.22
N LYS A 114 -10.30 4.77 9.54
CA LYS A 114 -10.69 6.17 9.46
C LYS A 114 -11.95 6.40 8.61
N SER A 115 -12.03 5.73 7.46
CA SER A 115 -13.23 5.76 6.59
C SER A 115 -14.48 5.27 7.33
N LYS A 116 -14.37 4.21 8.15
CA LYS A 116 -15.49 3.70 8.95
C LYS A 116 -15.88 4.57 10.15
N GLN A 117 -15.02 5.50 10.58
CA GLN A 117 -15.31 6.43 11.68
C GLN A 117 -15.98 7.73 11.20
N SER A 118 -15.83 8.10 9.92
CA SER A 118 -16.52 9.22 9.29
C SER A 118 -18.06 9.19 9.23
N PRO A 119 -18.80 8.04 9.23
CA PRO A 119 -20.23 8.06 8.95
C PRO A 119 -21.12 8.69 10.03
N ASN A 120 -20.60 9.07 11.20
CA ASN A 120 -21.43 9.41 12.37
C ASN A 120 -21.52 10.90 12.74
N ASN A 121 -21.03 11.83 11.91
CA ASN A 121 -21.07 13.27 12.19
C ASN A 121 -22.09 14.08 11.37
N HIS A 122 -23.19 13.46 10.95
CA HIS A 122 -24.38 14.21 10.53
C HIS A 122 -25.54 13.90 11.48
N LYS A 123 -25.66 14.74 12.51
CA LYS A 123 -26.92 15.01 13.22
C LYS A 123 -27.55 16.25 12.64
#